data_AF-A0A0Q8QB91-F1
#
_entry.id   AF-A0A0Q8QB91-F1
#
_cell.length_a   1.000
_cell.length_b   1.000
_cell.length_c   1.000
_cell.angle_alpha   90.00
_cell.angle_beta   90.00
_cell.angle_gamma   90.00
#
_symmetry.space_group_name_H-M   'P 1'
#
loop_
_entity.id
_entity.type
_entity.pdbx_description
1 polymer ?
#
loop_
_entity_poly.entity_id
_entity_poly.type
_entity_poly.pdbx_seq_one_letter_code
_entity_poly.pdbx_strand_id
1 'polypeptide(L)'
;MIRAWIHSIAAVSRRLADSTRGGVALIGALSLTTIVGMGAFAVEATRGYAADTQNQRIADMAALAGALAYNVNSNTTEMTATAKAVVVAQGLAASAATVQLVTDSATSKQLVQVTVTTSVPLALGRVFTSALSYDVSAVGSATTTSTTTSAPPCIAALSSTPTYGITLSGGVAINSPGCAINTNAGVTVPWGTTISAKQVNAGKTVNNPGSGITTSPTANNIVQNKTSAASDWMASDSNLQALLCKVNKLSGYSDPDYPGGNTACTTALVTPVTATGFSDLTLDYSPSGTLATYFNSGAKTYTIPAGAYNNIKTLTISGGLTVYFQGPADRAINTISMGGTALHFGSGNVSIAGKIDVNGGALVDFDVGVGNTITFGNVSGTSINVGGGAKVCFTVNCVAPTVAAGTFSVSGDIITSGGSTIVFPKAATHVINGNLSLNGSSIFGSGSYIIKGYFSNNTGGTMSGTDVTFALGGTFTLSGGTSLDLAAPSASSSYGIPGVLVATKTSSATAIGGGSANKYAGLFYAPKSDLTLSGGASMSSNGTNCLMMILNTLTLSGGTNVASACSSLSGSSSTTANVALFK
;
A
#
# COMPACT_ATOMS: atom_id res chain seq x y z
N MET A 1 -57.83 -29.38 59.31
CA MET A 1 -56.56 -29.24 58.55
C MET A 1 -56.74 -28.74 57.11
N ILE A 2 -57.85 -29.03 56.40
CA ILE A 2 -58.05 -28.61 55.00
C ILE A 2 -58.29 -27.09 54.82
N ARG A 3 -58.99 -26.41 55.75
CA ARG A 3 -59.26 -24.96 55.66
C ARG A 3 -58.02 -24.07 55.80
N ALA A 4 -56.98 -24.50 56.53
CA ALA A 4 -55.74 -23.74 56.68
C ALA A 4 -54.87 -23.79 55.40
N TRP A 5 -54.96 -24.88 54.64
CA TRP A 5 -54.26 -25.06 53.38
C TRP A 5 -54.81 -24.16 52.26
N ILE A 6 -56.14 -24.02 52.18
CA ILE A 6 -56.80 -23.17 51.16
C ILE A 6 -56.49 -21.68 51.38
N HIS A 7 -56.40 -21.22 52.63
CA HIS A 7 -56.03 -19.83 52.94
C HIS A 7 -54.55 -19.54 52.65
N SER A 8 -53.67 -20.52 52.87
CA SER A 8 -52.24 -20.39 52.55
C SER A 8 -52.00 -20.30 51.04
N ILE A 9 -52.67 -21.14 50.24
CA ILE A 9 -52.60 -21.09 48.77
C ILE A 9 -53.20 -19.80 48.22
N ALA A 10 -54.34 -19.35 48.75
CA ALA A 10 -54.95 -18.09 48.34
C ALA A 10 -54.04 -16.88 48.63
N ALA A 11 -53.37 -16.86 49.80
CA ALA A 11 -52.44 -15.81 50.17
C ALA A 11 -51.15 -15.82 49.32
N VAL A 12 -50.63 -16.99 48.95
CA VAL A 12 -49.49 -17.12 48.02
C VAL A 12 -49.89 -16.71 46.60
N SER A 13 -51.10 -17.07 46.14
CA SER A 13 -51.60 -16.67 44.81
C SER A 13 -51.83 -15.16 44.69
N ARG A 14 -52.36 -14.50 45.74
CA ARG A 14 -52.45 -13.03 45.79
C ARG A 14 -51.07 -12.37 45.83
N ARG A 15 -50.13 -12.92 46.60
CA ARG A 15 -48.73 -12.43 46.61
C ARG A 15 -48.02 -12.58 45.27
N LEU A 16 -48.36 -13.59 44.46
CA LEU A 16 -47.87 -13.74 43.10
C LEU A 16 -48.56 -12.77 42.13
N ALA A 17 -49.87 -12.56 42.27
CA ALA A 17 -50.64 -11.60 41.47
C ALA A 17 -50.26 -10.13 41.75
N ASP A 18 -49.86 -9.80 42.98
CA ASP A 18 -49.40 -8.47 43.39
C ASP A 18 -47.87 -8.27 43.21
N SER A 19 -47.15 -9.28 42.72
CA SER A 19 -45.68 -9.23 42.61
C SER A 19 -45.23 -8.47 41.35
N THR A 20 -44.93 -7.19 41.51
CA THR A 20 -44.32 -6.34 40.47
C THR A 20 -42.84 -6.64 40.20
N ARG A 21 -42.21 -7.50 41.03
CA ARG A 21 -40.78 -7.87 40.92
C ARG A 21 -40.46 -8.72 39.68
N GLY A 22 -41.44 -9.40 39.10
CA GLY A 22 -41.28 -10.16 37.84
C GLY A 22 -41.31 -9.28 36.59
N GLY A 23 -41.84 -8.06 36.67
CA GLY A 23 -41.94 -7.13 35.53
C GLY A 23 -40.59 -6.73 34.98
N VAL A 24 -39.60 -6.50 35.85
CA VAL A 24 -38.21 -6.18 35.43
C VAL A 24 -37.56 -7.38 34.74
N ALA A 25 -37.84 -8.61 35.17
CA ALA A 25 -37.33 -9.82 34.52
C ALA A 25 -37.96 -10.03 33.13
N LEU A 26 -39.26 -9.74 32.97
CA LEU A 26 -39.95 -9.79 31.67
C LEU A 26 -39.46 -8.71 30.71
N ILE A 27 -39.31 -7.46 31.18
CA ILE A 27 -38.74 -6.36 30.38
C ILE A 27 -37.28 -6.68 30.01
N GLY A 28 -36.50 -7.21 30.95
CA GLY A 28 -35.13 -7.69 30.72
C GLY A 28 -35.06 -8.78 29.66
N ALA A 29 -35.90 -9.82 29.78
CA ALA A 29 -35.97 -10.91 28.81
C ALA A 29 -36.37 -10.43 27.41
N LEU A 30 -37.38 -9.56 27.30
CA LEU A 30 -37.81 -8.98 26.03
C LEU A 30 -36.75 -8.06 25.42
N SER A 31 -36.06 -7.25 26.23
CA SER A 31 -34.96 -6.39 25.76
C SER A 31 -33.72 -7.19 25.31
N LEU A 32 -33.45 -8.34 25.91
CA LEU A 32 -32.34 -9.19 25.52
C LEU A 32 -32.57 -9.77 24.11
N THR A 33 -33.81 -10.14 23.78
CA THR A 33 -34.13 -10.65 22.45
C THR A 33 -33.90 -9.60 21.35
N THR A 34 -34.21 -8.33 21.60
CA THR A 34 -33.98 -7.26 20.62
C THR A 34 -32.50 -6.94 20.47
N ILE A 35 -31.72 -6.93 21.55
CA ILE A 35 -30.26 -6.70 21.52
C ILE A 35 -29.56 -7.83 20.76
N VAL A 36 -29.91 -9.09 21.03
CA VAL A 36 -29.35 -10.24 20.31
C VAL A 36 -29.75 -10.21 18.83
N GLY A 37 -31.00 -9.85 18.52
CA GLY A 37 -31.48 -9.69 17.14
C GLY A 37 -30.69 -8.61 16.37
N MET A 38 -30.48 -7.44 16.97
CA MET A 38 -29.70 -6.35 16.36
C MET A 38 -28.22 -6.71 16.20
N GLY A 39 -27.61 -7.35 17.21
CA GLY A 39 -26.21 -7.79 17.15
C GLY A 39 -25.98 -8.82 16.05
N ALA A 40 -26.91 -9.76 15.86
CA ALA A 40 -26.81 -10.73 14.80
C ALA A 40 -27.04 -10.12 13.41
N PHE A 41 -28.03 -9.24 13.26
CA PHE A 41 -28.23 -8.49 12.01
C PHE A 41 -26.97 -7.69 11.64
N ALA A 42 -26.32 -7.04 12.62
CA ALA A 42 -25.09 -6.29 12.39
C ALA A 42 -23.96 -7.19 11.85
N VAL A 43 -23.78 -8.40 12.40
CA VAL A 43 -22.77 -9.34 11.92
C VAL A 43 -23.10 -9.86 10.52
N GLU A 44 -24.35 -10.20 10.25
CA GLU A 44 -24.80 -10.69 8.93
C GLU A 44 -24.71 -9.62 7.85
N ALA A 45 -25.10 -8.38 8.16
CA ALA A 45 -24.96 -7.23 7.27
C ALA A 45 -23.48 -6.94 6.98
N THR A 46 -22.61 -7.02 8.01
CA THR A 46 -21.16 -6.82 7.83
C THR A 46 -20.55 -7.89 6.91
N ARG A 47 -20.97 -9.16 7.03
CA ARG A 47 -20.56 -10.23 6.11
C ARG A 47 -21.06 -10.00 4.70
N GLY A 48 -22.27 -9.47 4.54
CA GLY A 48 -22.84 -9.07 3.25
C GLY A 48 -22.01 -8.00 2.56
N TYR A 49 -21.70 -6.91 3.27
CA TYR A 49 -20.87 -5.82 2.73
C TYR A 49 -19.45 -6.28 2.38
N ALA A 50 -18.88 -7.19 3.17
CA ALA A 50 -17.59 -7.79 2.85
C ALA A 50 -17.66 -8.63 1.56
N ALA A 51 -18.71 -9.45 1.39
CA ALA A 51 -18.94 -10.24 0.19
C ALA A 51 -19.19 -9.35 -1.04
N ASP A 52 -19.94 -8.25 -0.90
CA ASP A 52 -20.21 -7.29 -1.97
C ASP A 52 -18.92 -6.63 -2.48
N THR A 53 -18.09 -6.14 -1.55
CA THR A 53 -16.79 -5.53 -1.88
C THR A 53 -15.85 -6.53 -2.58
N GLN A 54 -15.85 -7.79 -2.14
CA GLN A 54 -15.06 -8.85 -2.75
C GLN A 54 -15.59 -9.19 -4.15
N ASN A 55 -16.91 -9.39 -4.29
CA ASN A 55 -17.54 -9.71 -5.57
C ASN A 55 -17.31 -8.61 -6.59
N GLN A 56 -17.37 -7.33 -6.19
CA GLN A 56 -17.14 -6.20 -7.09
C GLN A 56 -15.74 -6.23 -7.67
N ARG A 57 -14.71 -6.45 -6.84
CA ARG A 57 -13.31 -6.57 -7.31
C ARG A 57 -13.13 -7.71 -8.31
N ILE A 58 -13.76 -8.86 -8.05
CA ILE A 58 -13.69 -10.04 -8.93
C ILE A 58 -14.43 -9.76 -10.24
N ALA A 59 -15.61 -9.12 -10.17
CA ALA A 59 -16.43 -8.78 -11.32
C ALA A 59 -15.73 -7.79 -12.25
N ASP A 60 -15.09 -6.75 -11.70
CA ASP A 60 -14.34 -5.75 -12.48
C ASP A 60 -13.12 -6.39 -13.19
N MET A 61 -12.37 -7.22 -12.49
CA MET A 61 -11.23 -7.97 -13.05
C MET A 61 -11.67 -8.93 -14.17
N ALA A 62 -12.77 -9.66 -13.95
CA ALA A 62 -13.31 -10.61 -14.92
C ALA A 62 -13.91 -9.90 -16.15
N ALA A 63 -14.60 -8.77 -15.96
CA ALA A 63 -15.14 -7.95 -17.04
C ALA A 63 -14.02 -7.39 -17.91
N LEU A 64 -12.95 -6.87 -17.31
CA LEU A 64 -11.78 -6.38 -18.02
C LEU A 64 -11.11 -7.49 -18.83
N ALA A 65 -10.88 -8.66 -18.23
CA ALA A 65 -10.27 -9.80 -18.92
C ALA A 65 -11.15 -10.33 -20.07
N GLY A 66 -12.47 -10.39 -19.87
CA GLY A 66 -13.43 -10.74 -20.90
C GLY A 66 -13.42 -9.74 -22.06
N ALA A 67 -13.47 -8.43 -21.77
CA ALA A 67 -13.39 -7.38 -22.78
C ALA A 67 -12.09 -7.44 -23.58
N LEU A 68 -10.97 -7.75 -22.92
CA LEU A 68 -9.69 -7.96 -23.58
C LEU A 68 -9.74 -9.14 -24.56
N ALA A 69 -10.24 -10.30 -24.12
CA ALA A 69 -10.35 -11.49 -24.96
C ALA A 69 -11.31 -11.29 -26.15
N TYR A 70 -12.42 -10.57 -25.92
CA TYR A 70 -13.36 -10.21 -26.98
C TYR A 70 -12.73 -9.26 -28.00
N ASN A 71 -11.95 -8.26 -27.56
CA ASN A 71 -11.27 -7.33 -28.45
C ASN A 71 -10.24 -8.01 -29.38
N VAL A 72 -9.63 -9.11 -28.93
CA VAL A 72 -8.65 -9.86 -29.73
C VAL A 72 -9.33 -10.76 -30.75
N ASN A 73 -10.35 -11.51 -30.33
CA ASN A 73 -10.88 -12.62 -31.12
C ASN A 73 -12.26 -12.33 -31.74
N SER A 74 -12.90 -11.22 -31.35
CA SER A 74 -14.31 -10.92 -31.67
C SER A 74 -15.25 -12.10 -31.39
N ASN A 75 -14.95 -12.89 -30.35
CA ASN A 75 -15.59 -14.17 -30.04
C ASN A 75 -16.13 -14.17 -28.60
N THR A 76 -17.45 -14.28 -28.45
CA THR A 76 -18.16 -14.27 -27.17
C THR A 76 -17.92 -15.53 -26.32
N THR A 77 -17.59 -16.66 -26.95
CA THR A 77 -17.28 -17.91 -26.24
C THR A 77 -15.96 -17.80 -25.49
N GLU A 78 -14.94 -17.24 -26.15
CA GLU A 78 -13.62 -17.04 -25.57
C GLU A 78 -13.60 -15.90 -24.54
N MET A 79 -14.35 -14.84 -24.78
CA MET A 79 -14.68 -13.81 -23.79
C MET A 79 -15.25 -14.42 -22.51
N THR A 80 -16.26 -15.28 -22.64
CA THR A 80 -16.93 -15.94 -21.50
C THR A 80 -15.99 -16.88 -20.77
N ALA A 81 -15.21 -17.69 -21.49
CA ALA A 81 -14.25 -18.61 -20.91
C ALA A 81 -13.17 -17.87 -20.11
N THR A 82 -12.60 -16.79 -20.68
CA THR A 82 -11.56 -15.98 -20.05
C THR A 82 -12.06 -15.26 -18.81
N ALA A 83 -13.23 -14.62 -18.88
CA ALA A 83 -13.85 -13.97 -17.73
C ALA A 83 -14.11 -14.97 -16.59
N LYS A 84 -14.66 -16.15 -16.90
CA LYS A 84 -14.88 -17.21 -15.90
C LYS A 84 -13.58 -17.80 -15.34
N ALA A 85 -12.52 -17.89 -16.13
CA ALA A 85 -11.21 -18.32 -15.65
C ALA A 85 -10.63 -17.36 -14.59
N VAL A 86 -10.85 -16.04 -14.76
CA VAL A 86 -10.48 -15.05 -13.74
C VAL A 86 -11.27 -15.26 -12.45
N VAL A 87 -12.58 -15.52 -12.55
CA VAL A 87 -13.42 -15.81 -11.37
C VAL A 87 -12.95 -17.07 -10.63
N VAL A 88 -12.56 -18.11 -11.37
CA VAL A 88 -11.96 -19.33 -10.81
C VAL A 88 -10.62 -19.06 -10.14
N ALA A 89 -9.77 -18.23 -10.75
CA ALA A 89 -8.49 -17.85 -10.17
C ALA A 89 -8.63 -17.06 -8.85
N GLN A 90 -9.77 -16.38 -8.64
CA GLN A 90 -10.09 -15.68 -7.38
C GLN A 90 -10.77 -16.58 -6.33
N GLY A 91 -10.81 -17.90 -6.57
CA GLY A 91 -11.31 -18.89 -5.61
C GLY A 91 -12.82 -19.14 -5.65
N LEU A 92 -13.54 -18.63 -6.65
CA LEU A 92 -14.97 -18.87 -6.85
C LEU A 92 -15.21 -19.93 -7.93
N ALA A 93 -16.36 -20.60 -7.91
CA ALA A 93 -16.72 -21.50 -9.00
C ALA A 93 -17.03 -20.71 -10.29
N ALA A 94 -16.76 -21.29 -11.47
CA ALA A 94 -17.11 -20.67 -12.75
C ALA A 94 -18.62 -20.41 -12.91
N SER A 95 -19.46 -21.14 -12.16
CA SER A 95 -20.91 -20.95 -12.07
C SER A 95 -21.32 -19.72 -11.25
N ALA A 96 -20.43 -19.18 -10.41
CA ALA A 96 -20.67 -17.97 -9.65
C ALA A 96 -20.69 -16.71 -10.54
N ALA A 97 -20.32 -16.82 -11.82
CA ALA A 97 -20.27 -15.70 -12.75
C ALA A 97 -21.13 -15.89 -13.99
N THR A 98 -21.91 -14.86 -14.31
CA THR A 98 -22.61 -14.71 -15.59
C THR A 98 -21.93 -13.62 -16.41
N VAL A 99 -21.60 -13.92 -17.66
CA VAL A 99 -20.85 -13.02 -18.56
C VAL A 99 -21.71 -12.74 -19.77
N GLN A 100 -21.87 -11.46 -20.13
CA GLN A 100 -22.64 -11.04 -21.31
C GLN A 100 -21.93 -9.90 -22.04
N LEU A 101 -22.19 -9.81 -23.35
CA LEU A 101 -21.83 -8.66 -24.15
C LEU A 101 -23.08 -7.76 -24.27
N VAL A 102 -22.99 -6.54 -23.78
CA VAL A 102 -24.11 -5.58 -23.73
C VAL A 102 -23.75 -4.33 -24.51
N THR A 103 -24.73 -3.71 -25.17
CA THR A 103 -24.55 -2.40 -25.78
C THR A 103 -24.96 -1.32 -24.79
N ASP A 104 -24.02 -0.41 -24.49
CA ASP A 104 -24.30 0.74 -23.65
C ASP A 104 -25.27 1.71 -24.35
N SER A 105 -26.42 1.95 -23.73
CA SER A 105 -27.43 2.89 -24.23
C SER A 105 -26.95 4.35 -24.26
N ALA A 106 -25.97 4.73 -23.43
CA ALA A 106 -25.46 6.10 -23.36
C ALA A 106 -24.36 6.37 -24.39
N THR A 107 -23.48 5.39 -24.65
CA THR A 107 -22.30 5.59 -25.52
C THR A 107 -22.34 4.79 -26.82
N SER A 108 -23.35 3.93 -27.03
CA SER A 108 -23.46 2.99 -28.16
C SER A 108 -22.26 2.04 -28.30
N LYS A 109 -21.45 1.87 -27.24
CA LYS A 109 -20.30 0.96 -27.23
C LYS A 109 -20.69 -0.42 -26.74
N GLN A 110 -20.00 -1.44 -27.24
CA GLN A 110 -20.09 -2.78 -26.67
C GLN A 110 -19.32 -2.84 -25.33
N LEU A 111 -19.89 -3.51 -24.35
CA LEU A 111 -19.39 -3.72 -22.99
C LEU A 111 -19.41 -5.21 -22.70
N VAL A 112 -18.35 -5.74 -22.11
CA VAL A 112 -18.40 -7.03 -21.42
C VAL A 112 -18.82 -6.79 -20.00
N GLN A 113 -19.97 -7.34 -19.63
CA GLN A 113 -20.55 -7.27 -18.30
C GLN A 113 -20.39 -8.63 -17.61
N VAL A 114 -19.82 -8.62 -16.41
CA VAL A 114 -19.68 -9.81 -15.56
C VAL A 114 -20.42 -9.56 -14.25
N THR A 115 -21.35 -10.44 -13.94
CA THR A 115 -22.02 -10.46 -12.62
C THR A 115 -21.45 -11.60 -11.81
N VAL A 116 -20.90 -11.31 -10.63
CA VAL A 116 -20.39 -12.30 -9.69
C VAL A 116 -21.37 -12.40 -8.53
N THR A 117 -21.82 -13.60 -8.23
CA THR A 117 -22.78 -13.89 -7.16
C THR A 117 -22.18 -14.88 -6.16
N THR A 118 -22.20 -14.52 -4.88
CA THR A 118 -21.78 -15.41 -3.79
C THR A 118 -22.87 -15.51 -2.73
N SER A 119 -23.07 -16.71 -2.19
CA SER A 119 -24.08 -16.96 -1.16
C SER A 119 -23.47 -16.75 0.23
N VAL A 120 -24.01 -15.80 0.98
CA VAL A 120 -23.61 -15.53 2.36
C VAL A 120 -24.55 -16.30 3.30
N PRO A 121 -24.02 -17.16 4.20
CA PRO A 121 -24.86 -17.95 5.10
C PRO A 121 -25.56 -17.06 6.14
N LEU A 122 -26.84 -17.35 6.37
CA LEU A 122 -27.63 -16.73 7.43
C LEU A 122 -27.43 -17.51 8.73
N ALA A 123 -27.03 -16.82 9.79
CA ALA A 123 -26.84 -17.39 11.12
C ALA A 123 -28.14 -17.31 11.95
N LEU A 124 -28.65 -16.09 12.21
CA LEU A 124 -29.85 -15.84 13.02
C LEU A 124 -31.06 -15.40 12.19
N GLY A 125 -30.88 -14.90 10.96
CA GLY A 125 -32.00 -14.68 10.02
C GLY A 125 -32.86 -15.93 9.81
N ARG A 126 -32.28 -17.11 10.02
CA ARG A 126 -32.96 -18.42 10.01
C ARG A 126 -34.11 -18.57 11.00
N VAL A 127 -34.20 -17.71 12.02
CA VAL A 127 -35.34 -17.68 12.95
C VAL A 127 -36.61 -17.12 12.27
N PHE A 128 -36.43 -16.25 11.27
CA PHE A 128 -37.51 -15.55 10.56
C PHE A 128 -37.73 -16.05 9.13
N THR A 129 -36.81 -16.87 8.60
CA THR A 129 -36.91 -17.44 7.26
C THR A 129 -36.35 -18.86 7.23
N SER A 130 -36.91 -19.71 6.35
CA SER A 130 -36.36 -21.04 6.06
C SER A 130 -35.10 -20.98 5.17
N ALA A 131 -34.73 -19.80 4.66
CA ALA A 131 -33.53 -19.62 3.84
C ALA A 131 -32.25 -19.84 4.67
N LEU A 132 -31.31 -20.61 4.11
CA LEU A 132 -30.02 -20.91 4.76
C LEU A 132 -28.92 -19.89 4.42
N SER A 133 -29.13 -19.10 3.37
CA SER A 133 -28.23 -18.09 2.86
C SER A 133 -29.00 -17.04 2.08
N TYR A 134 -28.36 -15.92 1.80
CA TYR A 134 -28.81 -14.95 0.81
C TYR A 134 -27.69 -14.68 -0.19
N ASP A 135 -28.06 -14.36 -1.42
CA ASP A 135 -27.10 -14.09 -2.49
C ASP A 135 -26.73 -12.62 -2.51
N VAL A 136 -25.43 -12.36 -2.61
CA VAL A 136 -24.86 -11.03 -2.83
C VAL A 136 -24.30 -11.02 -4.25
N SER A 137 -24.75 -10.09 -5.07
CA SER A 137 -24.35 -9.96 -6.46
C SER A 137 -23.69 -8.61 -6.73
N ALA A 138 -22.56 -8.62 -7.42
CA ALA A 138 -21.87 -7.42 -7.87
C ALA A 138 -21.64 -7.48 -9.39
N VAL A 139 -21.63 -6.32 -10.04
CA VAL A 139 -21.58 -6.20 -11.50
C VAL A 139 -20.38 -5.36 -11.89
N GLY A 140 -19.49 -5.94 -12.69
CA GLY A 140 -18.38 -5.24 -13.34
C GLY A 140 -18.63 -5.12 -14.84
N SER A 141 -18.27 -3.98 -15.43
CA SER A 141 -18.43 -3.73 -16.86
C SER A 141 -17.16 -3.14 -17.47
N ALA A 142 -16.79 -3.60 -18.67
CA ALA A 142 -15.61 -3.14 -19.38
C ALA A 142 -15.89 -2.94 -20.87
N THR A 143 -15.49 -1.80 -21.45
CA THR A 143 -15.74 -1.50 -22.86
C THR A 143 -14.85 -2.28 -23.82
N THR A 144 -15.44 -2.72 -24.93
CA THR A 144 -14.74 -3.30 -26.08
C THR A 144 -14.50 -2.19 -27.11
N THR A 145 -13.25 -1.87 -27.44
CA THR A 145 -12.95 -0.81 -28.43
C THR A 145 -12.66 -1.41 -29.80
N SER A 146 -13.23 -0.83 -30.85
CA SER A 146 -12.74 -0.99 -32.22
C SER A 146 -11.50 -0.11 -32.42
N THR A 147 -10.35 -0.69 -32.83
CA THR A 147 -9.01 -0.09 -33.12
C THR A 147 -8.06 0.00 -31.90
N THR A 148 -6.79 -0.47 -31.85
CA THR A 148 -5.80 -1.00 -32.81
C THR A 148 -4.94 -2.10 -32.13
N THR A 149 -4.23 -2.87 -32.95
CA THR A 149 -3.35 -4.03 -32.66
C THR A 149 -2.06 -3.70 -31.87
N SER A 150 -2.12 -2.95 -30.76
CA SER A 150 -0.92 -2.57 -29.97
C SER A 150 -0.83 -3.32 -28.65
N ALA A 151 0.30 -3.97 -28.39
CA ALA A 151 0.51 -4.70 -27.13
C ALA A 151 0.57 -3.74 -25.91
N PRO A 152 0.09 -4.14 -24.71
CA PRO A 152 0.17 -3.32 -23.51
C PRO A 152 1.61 -2.87 -23.27
N PRO A 153 1.88 -1.59 -23.01
CA PRO A 153 3.25 -1.14 -22.86
C PRO A 153 3.76 -1.45 -21.45
N CYS A 154 4.93 -2.07 -21.32
CA CYS A 154 5.65 -2.09 -20.04
C CYS A 154 6.35 -0.77 -19.77
N ILE A 155 6.65 -0.01 -20.82
CA ILE A 155 7.34 1.27 -20.73
C ILE A 155 6.57 2.25 -21.61
N ALA A 156 6.14 3.35 -21.01
CA ALA A 156 5.54 4.49 -21.69
C ALA A 156 6.31 5.77 -21.33
N ALA A 157 7.15 6.25 -22.25
CA ALA A 157 7.84 7.54 -22.12
C ALA A 157 7.03 8.64 -22.81
N LEU A 158 6.38 9.48 -22.01
CA LEU A 158 5.32 10.39 -22.44
C LEU A 158 5.84 11.64 -23.16
N SER A 159 7.08 12.05 -22.90
CA SER A 159 7.61 13.27 -23.49
C SER A 159 7.82 13.13 -25.00
N SER A 160 7.47 14.18 -25.74
CA SER A 160 7.86 14.35 -27.14
C SER A 160 9.24 15.00 -27.30
N THR A 161 9.88 15.45 -26.21
CA THR A 161 11.19 16.10 -26.20
C THR A 161 12.10 15.53 -25.09
N PRO A 162 13.41 15.37 -25.29
CA PRO A 162 14.23 15.77 -26.44
C PRO A 162 14.03 14.83 -27.66
N THR A 163 14.94 14.83 -28.63
CA THR A 163 14.85 13.99 -29.84
C THR A 163 14.56 12.52 -29.52
N TYR A 164 15.18 11.99 -28.46
CA TYR A 164 14.98 10.63 -27.98
C TYR A 164 14.36 10.65 -26.57
N GLY A 165 13.23 9.98 -26.40
CA GLY A 165 12.58 9.80 -25.10
C GLY A 165 13.06 8.53 -24.39
N ILE A 166 13.66 7.61 -25.14
CA ILE A 166 14.34 6.42 -24.62
C ILE A 166 15.75 6.40 -25.16
N THR A 167 16.73 6.50 -24.26
CA THR A 167 18.15 6.59 -24.60
C THR A 167 18.94 5.46 -23.93
N LEU A 168 19.60 4.64 -24.74
CA LEU A 168 20.49 3.56 -24.28
C LEU A 168 21.95 3.91 -24.59
N SER A 169 22.88 3.64 -23.67
CA SER A 169 24.32 3.83 -23.88
C SER A 169 25.17 2.92 -23.01
N GLY A 170 26.26 2.36 -23.56
CA GLY A 170 27.26 1.63 -22.79
C GLY A 170 26.79 0.26 -22.26
N GLY A 171 26.50 -0.69 -23.16
CA GLY A 171 26.31 -2.09 -22.78
C GLY A 171 24.99 -2.43 -22.09
N VAL A 172 23.94 -1.62 -22.28
CA VAL A 172 22.68 -1.72 -21.54
C VAL A 172 21.64 -2.57 -22.26
N ALA A 173 20.73 -3.18 -21.51
CA ALA A 173 19.63 -3.98 -22.07
C ALA A 173 18.27 -3.63 -21.45
N ILE A 174 17.23 -3.60 -22.29
CA ILE A 174 15.82 -3.64 -21.89
C ILE A 174 15.25 -4.99 -22.32
N ASN A 175 14.75 -5.79 -21.38
CA ASN A 175 14.17 -7.11 -21.63
C ASN A 175 12.71 -7.15 -21.18
N SER A 176 11.79 -6.97 -22.11
CA SER A 176 10.33 -6.85 -21.90
C SER A 176 9.53 -7.72 -22.88
N PRO A 177 9.82 -9.03 -23.01
CA PRO A 177 9.26 -9.87 -24.07
C PRO A 177 7.73 -10.07 -23.99
N GLY A 178 7.11 -9.71 -22.86
CA GLY A 178 5.67 -9.82 -22.65
C GLY A 178 4.84 -8.63 -23.14
N CYS A 179 5.44 -7.50 -23.54
CA CYS A 179 4.76 -6.21 -23.65
C CYS A 179 5.44 -5.24 -24.64
N ALA A 180 4.77 -4.13 -24.97
CA ALA A 180 5.32 -3.09 -25.84
C ALA A 180 6.22 -2.09 -25.09
N ILE A 181 7.03 -1.36 -25.86
CA ILE A 181 7.76 -0.18 -25.40
C ILE A 181 7.30 1.00 -26.24
N ASN A 182 6.75 2.02 -25.58
CA ASN A 182 6.13 3.15 -26.23
C ASN A 182 6.82 4.46 -25.82
N THR A 183 7.07 5.35 -26.77
CA THR A 183 7.53 6.72 -26.50
C THR A 183 6.96 7.73 -27.48
N ASN A 184 6.62 8.93 -27.03
CA ASN A 184 6.20 10.03 -27.92
C ASN A 184 7.37 10.75 -28.61
N ALA A 185 8.61 10.46 -28.21
CA ALA A 185 9.83 10.93 -28.87
C ALA A 185 10.47 9.79 -29.69
N GLY A 186 11.77 9.87 -29.97
CA GLY A 186 12.53 8.81 -30.63
C GLY A 186 13.07 7.77 -29.64
N VAL A 187 13.60 6.68 -30.18
CA VAL A 187 14.35 5.66 -29.43
C VAL A 187 15.76 5.58 -30.01
N THR A 188 16.79 5.59 -29.18
CA THR A 188 18.18 5.33 -29.63
C THR A 188 18.73 4.06 -28.99
N VAL A 189 19.17 3.13 -29.85
CA VAL A 189 19.76 1.83 -29.51
C VAL A 189 21.12 1.71 -30.22
N PRO A 190 22.18 2.35 -29.69
CA PRO A 190 23.52 2.28 -30.26
C PRO A 190 24.10 0.86 -30.23
N TRP A 191 25.22 0.67 -30.92
CA TRP A 191 25.98 -0.58 -30.90
C TRP A 191 26.29 -1.04 -29.46
N GLY A 192 26.09 -2.33 -29.19
CA GLY A 192 26.30 -2.92 -27.87
C GLY A 192 25.17 -2.67 -26.86
N THR A 193 24.02 -2.13 -27.29
CA THR A 193 22.81 -2.01 -26.46
C THR A 193 21.66 -2.81 -27.08
N THR A 194 20.74 -3.32 -26.25
CA THR A 194 19.66 -4.18 -26.74
C THR A 194 18.29 -3.84 -26.15
N ILE A 195 17.26 -4.12 -26.94
CA ILE A 195 15.86 -4.08 -26.54
C ILE A 195 15.20 -5.38 -26.98
N SER A 196 14.48 -6.05 -26.08
CA SER A 196 13.59 -7.17 -26.37
C SER A 196 12.17 -6.79 -25.94
N ALA A 197 11.20 -6.86 -26.85
CA ALA A 197 9.82 -6.45 -26.60
C ALA A 197 8.81 -7.23 -27.47
N LYS A 198 7.50 -7.05 -27.26
CA LYS A 198 6.48 -7.46 -28.26
C LYS A 198 6.40 -6.50 -29.44
N GLN A 199 6.58 -5.21 -29.16
CA GLN A 199 6.48 -4.13 -30.14
C GLN A 199 7.23 -2.91 -29.60
N VAL A 200 7.81 -2.11 -30.50
CA VAL A 200 8.35 -0.78 -30.17
C VAL A 200 7.57 0.26 -30.94
N ASN A 201 6.95 1.22 -30.24
CA ASN A 201 6.24 2.35 -30.83
C ASN A 201 6.95 3.66 -30.47
N ALA A 202 7.32 4.45 -31.47
CA ALA A 202 7.98 5.74 -31.29
C ALA A 202 7.23 6.86 -32.03
N GLY A 203 7.05 8.00 -31.38
CA GLY A 203 6.47 9.19 -31.97
C GLY A 203 7.40 9.92 -32.94
N LYS A 204 8.70 9.64 -32.86
CA LYS A 204 9.72 10.10 -33.80
C LYS A 204 10.53 8.91 -34.35
N THR A 205 11.72 9.18 -34.87
CA THR A 205 12.61 8.19 -35.46
C THR A 205 13.16 7.19 -34.43
N VAL A 206 13.37 5.96 -34.87
CA VAL A 206 14.09 4.92 -34.12
C VAL A 206 15.49 4.79 -34.71
N ASN A 207 16.52 5.15 -33.94
CA ASN A 207 17.93 5.01 -34.31
C ASN A 207 18.48 3.67 -33.79
N ASN A 208 18.60 2.68 -34.68
CA ASN A 208 18.99 1.30 -34.34
C ASN A 208 20.08 0.76 -35.30
N PRO A 209 21.29 1.37 -35.34
CA PRO A 209 22.32 1.04 -36.34
C PRO A 209 22.87 -0.38 -36.20
N GLY A 210 22.85 -0.94 -34.99
CA GLY A 210 23.34 -2.29 -34.70
C GLY A 210 22.28 -3.39 -34.72
N SER A 211 21.04 -3.10 -35.14
CA SER A 211 19.91 -4.04 -35.05
C SER A 211 19.69 -4.63 -33.65
N GLY A 212 19.90 -3.83 -32.60
CA GLY A 212 19.78 -4.25 -31.19
C GLY A 212 18.34 -4.41 -30.69
N ILE A 213 17.33 -4.03 -31.48
CA ILE A 213 15.91 -4.23 -31.16
C ILE A 213 15.44 -5.59 -31.70
N THR A 214 14.96 -6.43 -30.79
CA THR A 214 14.35 -7.72 -31.06
C THR A 214 12.89 -7.69 -30.64
N THR A 215 12.01 -8.20 -31.50
CA THR A 215 10.57 -8.27 -31.21
C THR A 215 10.01 -9.67 -31.46
N SER A 216 9.06 -10.10 -30.63
CA SER A 216 8.43 -11.43 -30.69
C SER A 216 6.96 -11.35 -30.28
N PRO A 217 6.03 -12.10 -30.93
CA PRO A 217 6.26 -13.13 -31.95
C PRO A 217 6.55 -12.57 -33.36
N THR A 218 6.16 -11.32 -33.62
CA THR A 218 6.43 -10.65 -34.90
C THR A 218 7.81 -10.00 -34.87
N ALA A 219 8.73 -10.52 -35.66
CA ALA A 219 10.06 -9.91 -35.82
C ALA A 219 9.95 -8.53 -36.47
N ASN A 220 10.81 -7.60 -36.04
CA ASN A 220 10.87 -6.21 -36.50
C ASN A 220 9.54 -5.44 -36.40
N ASN A 221 8.72 -5.73 -35.38
CA ASN A 221 7.50 -4.97 -35.08
C ASN A 221 7.84 -3.61 -34.43
N ILE A 222 8.40 -2.71 -35.23
CA ILE A 222 8.84 -1.37 -34.86
C ILE A 222 8.02 -0.37 -35.66
N VAL A 223 7.28 0.50 -34.96
CA VAL A 223 6.47 1.57 -35.55
C VAL A 223 7.07 2.91 -35.15
N GLN A 224 7.51 3.71 -36.12
CA GLN A 224 8.11 5.03 -35.89
C GLN A 224 7.22 6.14 -36.47
N ASN A 225 7.43 7.38 -36.05
CA ASN A 225 6.60 8.54 -36.42
C ASN A 225 5.09 8.34 -36.11
N LYS A 226 4.78 7.56 -35.08
CA LYS A 226 3.41 7.26 -34.66
C LYS A 226 2.88 8.36 -33.76
N THR A 227 1.85 9.08 -34.20
CA THR A 227 1.18 10.08 -33.37
C THR A 227 0.67 9.45 -32.07
N SER A 228 0.94 10.10 -30.94
CA SER A 228 0.54 9.63 -29.60
C SER A 228 0.95 8.18 -29.33
N ALA A 229 2.17 7.82 -29.71
CA ALA A 229 2.72 6.49 -29.52
C ALA A 229 2.69 6.01 -28.05
N ALA A 230 2.82 6.93 -27.10
CA ALA A 230 2.67 6.67 -25.66
C ALA A 230 1.52 7.50 -25.07
N SER A 231 0.73 6.88 -24.21
CA SER A 231 -0.35 7.53 -23.45
C SER A 231 -0.21 7.19 -21.97
N ASP A 232 -0.62 8.13 -21.11
CA ASP A 232 -0.79 7.86 -19.69
C ASP A 232 -2.16 7.22 -19.44
N TRP A 233 -2.19 5.88 -19.32
CA TRP A 233 -3.43 5.15 -18.99
C TRP A 233 -3.79 5.19 -17.51
N MET A 234 -2.92 5.69 -16.63
CA MET A 234 -3.15 5.80 -15.19
C MET A 234 -3.60 7.20 -14.75
N ALA A 235 -3.49 8.21 -15.63
CA ALA A 235 -3.87 9.58 -15.34
C ALA A 235 -5.30 9.72 -14.79
N SER A 236 -6.22 8.83 -15.20
CA SER A 236 -7.63 8.86 -14.79
C SER A 236 -7.98 7.87 -13.65
N ASP A 237 -7.00 7.14 -13.11
CA ASP A 237 -7.26 6.17 -12.04
C ASP A 237 -7.62 6.89 -10.73
N SER A 238 -8.84 6.67 -10.24
CA SER A 238 -9.37 7.40 -9.08
C SER A 238 -8.60 7.11 -7.78
N ASN A 239 -8.05 5.90 -7.62
CA ASN A 239 -7.31 5.53 -6.43
C ASN A 239 -5.95 6.22 -6.41
N LEU A 240 -5.26 6.24 -7.55
CA LEU A 240 -4.01 6.94 -7.74
C LEU A 240 -4.17 8.44 -7.57
N GLN A 241 -5.22 9.03 -8.17
CA GLN A 241 -5.57 10.44 -7.98
C GLN A 241 -5.79 10.79 -6.52
N ALA A 242 -6.58 9.98 -5.80
CA ALA A 242 -6.85 10.18 -4.37
C ALA A 242 -5.58 10.07 -3.51
N LEU A 243 -4.65 9.19 -3.86
CA LEU A 243 -3.37 9.05 -3.15
C LEU A 243 -2.44 10.23 -3.42
N LEU A 244 -2.29 10.64 -4.69
CA LEU A 244 -1.50 11.81 -5.08
C LEU A 244 -2.09 13.10 -4.50
N CYS A 245 -3.40 13.19 -4.34
CA CYS A 245 -4.04 14.31 -3.67
C CYS A 245 -3.51 14.48 -2.24
N LYS A 246 -3.37 13.37 -1.50
CA LYS A 246 -2.88 13.39 -0.11
C LYS A 246 -1.46 13.92 -0.04
N VAL A 247 -0.61 13.58 -1.02
CA VAL A 247 0.74 14.13 -1.18
C VAL A 247 0.69 15.63 -1.45
N ASN A 248 -0.09 16.06 -2.44
CA ASN A 248 -0.27 17.46 -2.83
C ASN A 248 -0.75 18.32 -1.65
N LYS A 249 -1.63 17.77 -0.82
CA LYS A 249 -2.12 18.43 0.38
C LYS A 249 -1.04 18.62 1.45
N LEU A 250 -0.07 17.72 1.58
CA LEU A 250 1.08 17.89 2.49
C LEU A 250 2.09 18.93 1.98
N SER A 251 2.30 18.97 0.66
CA SER A 251 3.24 19.90 0.03
C SER A 251 2.64 21.29 -0.21
N GLY A 252 1.31 21.41 -0.25
CA GLY A 252 0.60 22.60 -0.71
C GLY A 252 0.65 22.79 -2.24
N TYR A 253 1.14 21.78 -2.98
CA TYR A 253 1.22 21.82 -4.44
C TYR A 253 -0.17 21.72 -5.06
N SER A 254 -0.48 22.61 -6.00
CA SER A 254 -1.64 22.51 -6.86
C SER A 254 -1.24 21.82 -8.15
N ASP A 255 -1.81 20.65 -8.41
CA ASP A 255 -1.51 19.86 -9.60
C ASP A 255 -2.36 20.30 -10.79
N PRO A 256 -1.74 20.89 -11.83
CA PRO A 256 -2.47 21.43 -12.97
C PRO A 256 -3.12 20.35 -13.85
N ASP A 257 -2.76 19.08 -13.68
CA ASP A 257 -3.32 18.00 -14.51
C ASP A 257 -4.73 17.59 -14.05
N TYR A 258 -5.19 18.09 -12.90
CA TYR A 258 -6.49 17.74 -12.32
C TYR A 258 -7.36 18.97 -12.10
N PRO A 259 -8.68 18.89 -12.40
CA PRO A 259 -9.62 19.95 -12.03
C PRO A 259 -9.57 20.25 -10.53
N GLY A 260 -9.47 21.54 -10.16
CA GLY A 260 -9.36 21.96 -8.76
C GLY A 260 -8.00 21.70 -8.10
N GLY A 261 -6.96 21.41 -8.88
CA GLY A 261 -5.57 21.31 -8.38
C GLY A 261 -5.26 20.04 -7.60
N ASN A 262 -6.19 19.08 -7.52
CA ASN A 262 -6.07 17.85 -6.72
C ASN A 262 -5.62 18.09 -5.27
N THR A 263 -6.28 19.03 -4.58
CA THR A 263 -6.02 19.35 -3.16
C THR A 263 -7.24 19.15 -2.25
N ALA A 264 -8.40 18.83 -2.85
CA ALA A 264 -9.68 18.64 -2.17
C ALA A 264 -9.84 17.21 -1.62
N CYS A 265 -8.85 16.76 -0.83
CA CYS A 265 -8.90 15.49 -0.12
C CYS A 265 -8.51 15.69 1.35
N THR A 266 -8.94 14.74 2.17
CA THR A 266 -8.54 14.68 3.58
C THR A 266 -7.16 14.03 3.69
N THR A 267 -6.18 14.80 4.16
CA THR A 267 -4.90 14.26 4.62
C THR A 267 -4.94 14.12 6.13
N ALA A 268 -4.93 12.87 6.61
CA ALA A 268 -4.84 12.57 8.03
C ALA A 268 -3.37 12.61 8.49
N LEU A 269 -2.68 13.76 8.31
CA LEU A 269 -1.48 14.00 9.11
C LEU A 269 -1.94 14.07 10.56
N VAL A 270 -1.64 13.04 11.33
CA VAL A 270 -1.91 13.04 12.77
C VAL A 270 -0.71 13.68 13.44
N THR A 271 -0.92 14.86 14.02
CA THR A 271 0.11 15.56 14.77
C THR A 271 0.30 14.89 16.13
N PRO A 272 1.54 14.73 16.61
CA PRO A 272 1.77 14.27 17.97
C PRO A 272 1.06 15.13 19.00
N VAL A 273 0.60 14.50 20.07
CA VAL A 273 0.13 15.16 21.27
C VAL A 273 1.29 15.90 21.92
N THR A 274 1.28 17.23 21.80
CA THR A 274 2.07 18.15 22.62
C THR A 274 1.18 18.72 23.71
N ALA A 275 1.54 18.58 24.99
CA ALA A 275 0.81 19.26 26.05
C ALA A 275 1.72 19.92 27.07
N THR A 276 1.28 21.08 27.52
CA THR A 276 1.83 21.83 28.65
C THR A 276 1.46 21.11 29.96
N GLY A 277 2.40 20.94 30.88
CA GLY A 277 2.17 20.29 32.17
C GLY A 277 2.72 18.85 32.30
N PHE A 278 3.46 18.36 31.29
CA PHE A 278 4.22 17.12 31.43
C PHE A 278 5.46 17.33 32.31
N SER A 279 5.88 16.28 33.04
CA SER A 279 7.06 16.29 33.91
C SER A 279 8.24 15.57 33.27
N ASP A 280 9.46 15.96 33.63
CA ASP A 280 10.66 15.25 33.19
C ASP A 280 10.79 13.90 33.90
N LEU A 281 11.29 12.89 33.19
CA LEU A 281 11.59 11.56 33.70
C LEU A 281 13.05 11.23 33.40
N THR A 282 13.87 11.21 34.44
CA THR A 282 15.28 10.81 34.36
C THR A 282 15.43 9.38 34.85
N LEU A 283 15.98 8.52 34.00
CA LEU A 283 16.32 7.14 34.29
C LEU A 283 17.85 7.05 34.40
N ASP A 284 18.33 6.91 35.64
CA ASP A 284 19.76 6.84 35.97
C ASP A 284 20.07 5.63 36.85
N TYR A 285 21.27 5.58 37.42
CA TYR A 285 21.70 4.47 38.28
C TYR A 285 21.32 4.65 39.76
N SER A 286 20.71 5.78 40.12
CA SER A 286 20.37 6.16 41.48
C SER A 286 18.93 6.69 41.57
N PRO A 287 17.92 5.91 41.12
CA PRO A 287 16.54 6.36 41.14
C PRO A 287 16.02 6.55 42.57
N SER A 288 15.03 7.42 42.72
CA SER A 288 14.37 7.70 44.00
C SER A 288 12.85 7.57 43.91
N GLY A 289 12.19 7.48 45.07
CA GLY A 289 10.74 7.34 45.17
C GLY A 289 10.21 6.09 44.47
N THR A 290 9.03 6.19 43.84
CA THR A 290 8.39 5.08 43.13
C THR A 290 9.26 4.51 42.02
N LEU A 291 10.09 5.34 41.38
CA LEU A 291 10.94 4.91 40.27
C LEU A 291 11.99 3.87 40.70
N ALA A 292 12.44 3.92 41.96
CA ALA A 292 13.38 2.93 42.51
C ALA A 292 12.79 1.51 42.54
N THR A 293 11.46 1.39 42.70
CA THR A 293 10.79 0.07 42.69
C THR A 293 10.75 -0.57 41.30
N TYR A 294 10.98 0.21 40.25
CA TYR A 294 10.99 -0.24 38.86
C TYR A 294 12.40 -0.55 38.34
N PHE A 295 13.44 -0.26 39.12
CA PHE A 295 14.83 -0.43 38.70
C PHE A 295 15.45 -1.71 39.24
N ASN A 296 15.96 -2.54 38.33
CA ASN A 296 16.82 -3.66 38.65
C ASN A 296 18.29 -3.25 38.40
N SER A 297 19.02 -2.98 39.47
CA SER A 297 20.42 -2.54 39.41
C SER A 297 21.37 -3.61 38.85
N GLY A 298 21.13 -4.89 39.16
CA GLY A 298 21.94 -6.00 38.67
C GLY A 298 21.83 -6.19 37.15
N ALA A 299 20.62 -6.05 36.62
CA ALA A 299 20.35 -6.13 35.18
C ALA A 299 20.44 -4.79 34.46
N LYS A 300 20.70 -3.68 35.16
CA LYS A 300 20.70 -2.31 34.62
C LYS A 300 19.41 -1.99 33.82
N THR A 301 18.28 -2.46 34.34
CA THR A 301 17.01 -2.48 33.61
C THR A 301 15.91 -1.77 34.40
N TYR A 302 15.19 -0.87 33.73
CA TYR A 302 13.93 -0.31 34.21
C TYR A 302 12.74 -1.10 33.64
N THR A 303 11.82 -1.55 34.48
CA THR A 303 10.54 -2.14 34.07
C THR A 303 9.40 -1.30 34.64
N ILE A 304 8.89 -0.38 33.83
CA ILE A 304 7.87 0.58 34.21
C ILE A 304 6.50 -0.02 33.85
N PRO A 305 5.58 -0.19 34.83
CA PRO A 305 4.30 -0.83 34.60
C PRO A 305 3.39 -0.01 33.68
N ALA A 306 2.40 -0.69 33.09
CA ALA A 306 1.39 -0.06 32.26
C ALA A 306 0.65 1.05 33.03
N GLY A 307 0.46 2.20 32.39
CA GLY A 307 -0.22 3.36 32.98
C GLY A 307 0.66 4.28 33.86
N ALA A 308 1.88 3.86 34.23
CA ALA A 308 2.81 4.72 34.97
C ALA A 308 3.62 5.59 34.00
N TYR A 309 3.72 6.90 34.27
CA TYR A 309 4.46 7.88 33.44
C TYR A 309 3.95 8.01 31.99
N ASN A 310 2.63 8.05 31.78
CA ASN A 310 2.04 8.16 30.43
C ASN A 310 2.42 9.46 29.70
N ASN A 311 2.71 10.52 30.46
CA ASN A 311 2.92 11.87 29.96
C ASN A 311 4.31 12.36 30.41
N ILE A 312 5.27 12.44 29.50
CA ILE A 312 6.66 12.78 29.80
C ILE A 312 7.08 14.01 29.00
N LYS A 313 7.65 15.01 29.66
CA LYS A 313 8.22 16.17 28.97
C LYS A 313 9.56 15.77 28.36
N THR A 314 10.55 15.47 29.20
CA THR A 314 11.85 14.97 28.74
C THR A 314 12.10 13.60 29.34
N LEU A 315 12.23 12.58 28.49
CA LEU A 315 12.71 11.26 28.88
C LEU A 315 14.23 11.22 28.72
N THR A 316 14.96 11.17 29.82
CA THR A 316 16.43 11.08 29.81
C THR A 316 16.86 9.70 30.27
N ILE A 317 17.57 8.96 29.42
CA ILE A 317 18.05 7.61 29.73
C ILE A 317 19.57 7.61 29.80
N SER A 318 20.12 7.25 30.95
CA SER A 318 21.58 7.18 31.15
C SER A 318 22.23 6.04 30.36
N GLY A 319 23.53 6.18 30.11
CA GLY A 319 24.38 5.21 29.42
C GLY A 319 24.20 3.78 29.91
N GLY A 320 24.03 2.81 29.01
CA GLY A 320 24.06 1.37 29.37
C GLY A 320 22.77 0.80 29.98
N LEU A 321 21.70 1.59 30.09
CA LEU A 321 20.42 1.15 30.64
C LEU A 321 19.50 0.53 29.58
N THR A 322 18.73 -0.48 29.98
CA THR A 322 17.60 -1.00 29.21
C THR A 322 16.28 -0.57 29.87
N VAL A 323 15.32 -0.11 29.09
CA VAL A 323 14.06 0.43 29.61
C VAL A 323 12.89 -0.26 28.94
N TYR A 324 11.96 -0.80 29.74
CA TYR A 324 10.69 -1.35 29.30
C TYR A 324 9.55 -0.51 29.86
N PHE A 325 8.76 0.09 28.97
CA PHE A 325 7.44 0.59 29.30
C PHE A 325 6.42 -0.48 28.97
N GLN A 326 5.80 -1.11 29.97
CA GLN A 326 4.82 -2.17 29.74
C GLN A 326 3.51 -1.62 29.14
N GLY A 327 2.89 -2.41 28.27
CA GLY A 327 1.57 -2.14 27.68
C GLY A 327 0.50 -3.13 28.17
N PRO A 328 -0.79 -2.90 27.85
CA PRO A 328 -1.29 -1.82 26.99
C PRO A 328 -1.39 -0.47 27.73
N ALA A 329 -0.74 0.59 27.23
CA ALA A 329 -0.84 1.94 27.77
C ALA A 329 -0.45 3.02 26.74
N ASP A 330 -1.23 4.09 26.67
CA ASP A 330 -0.92 5.24 25.82
C ASP A 330 0.24 6.06 26.39
N ARG A 331 1.12 6.55 25.51
CA ARG A 331 2.35 7.27 25.83
C ARG A 331 2.46 8.54 25.02
N ALA A 332 2.61 9.67 25.69
CA ALA A 332 2.95 10.96 25.11
C ALA A 332 4.28 11.46 25.68
N ILE A 333 5.25 11.72 24.81
CA ILE A 333 6.59 12.17 25.17
C ILE A 333 6.97 13.39 24.32
N ASN A 334 7.42 14.50 24.93
CA ASN A 334 7.89 15.63 24.12
C ASN A 334 9.29 15.37 23.57
N THR A 335 10.27 15.03 24.42
CA THR A 335 11.66 14.84 23.98
C THR A 335 12.24 13.56 24.58
N ILE A 336 13.05 12.84 23.80
CA ILE A 336 13.79 11.66 24.25
C ILE A 336 15.29 11.92 24.09
N SER A 337 16.03 11.79 25.19
CA SER A 337 17.49 11.75 25.23
C SER A 337 17.96 10.31 25.46
N MET A 338 18.28 9.62 24.37
CA MET A 338 18.68 8.22 24.36
C MET A 338 20.17 8.03 24.64
N GLY A 339 20.55 7.72 25.89
CA GLY A 339 21.89 7.21 26.24
C GLY A 339 21.94 5.69 26.48
N GLY A 340 20.79 5.05 26.68
CA GLY A 340 20.69 3.62 27.02
C GLY A 340 21.01 2.66 25.86
N THR A 341 21.04 1.36 26.18
CA THR A 341 21.22 0.28 25.20
C THR A 341 19.92 -0.10 24.51
N ALA A 342 18.79 -0.02 25.22
CA ALA A 342 17.49 -0.32 24.63
C ALA A 342 16.33 0.43 25.31
N LEU A 343 15.30 0.75 24.52
CA LEU A 343 14.04 1.32 24.95
C LEU A 343 12.89 0.62 24.24
N HIS A 344 12.06 -0.05 25.03
CA HIS A 344 10.93 -0.85 24.57
C HIS A 344 9.62 -0.18 24.98
N PHE A 345 8.76 0.08 24.01
CA PHE A 345 7.38 0.52 24.24
C PHE A 345 6.44 -0.66 24.06
N GLY A 346 5.70 -1.02 25.11
CA GLY A 346 4.59 -1.94 25.00
C GLY A 346 3.44 -1.36 24.16
N SER A 347 2.44 -2.19 23.88
CA SER A 347 1.26 -1.78 23.11
C SER A 347 0.54 -0.56 23.70
N GLY A 348 -0.09 0.21 22.81
CA GLY A 348 -0.80 1.45 23.09
C GLY A 348 -0.53 2.48 22.00
N ASN A 349 -1.23 3.62 22.07
CA ASN A 349 -0.91 4.76 21.22
C ASN A 349 0.41 5.39 21.69
N VAL A 350 1.30 5.71 20.75
CA VAL A 350 2.58 6.34 21.09
C VAL A 350 2.72 7.64 20.31
N SER A 351 2.93 8.73 21.04
CA SER A 351 3.09 10.07 20.51
C SER A 351 4.38 10.68 21.00
N ILE A 352 5.32 10.92 20.09
CA ILE A 352 6.60 11.57 20.38
C ILE A 352 6.64 12.90 19.63
N ALA A 353 6.59 14.02 20.36
CA ALA A 353 6.45 15.34 19.75
C ALA A 353 7.76 16.02 19.34
N GLY A 354 8.90 15.41 19.67
CA GLY A 354 10.24 15.88 19.33
C GLY A 354 11.04 14.83 18.57
N LYS A 355 12.30 15.17 18.28
CA LYS A 355 13.23 14.25 17.63
C LYS A 355 13.48 13.02 18.51
N ILE A 356 13.44 11.83 17.91
CA ILE A 356 14.13 10.66 18.43
C ILE A 356 15.46 10.49 17.68
N ASP A 357 16.56 10.41 18.43
CA ASP A 357 17.90 10.24 17.90
C ASP A 357 18.53 8.98 18.50
N VAL A 358 18.66 7.92 17.71
CA VAL A 358 19.13 6.61 18.17
C VAL A 358 20.45 6.28 17.51
N ASN A 359 21.51 6.14 18.30
CA ASN A 359 22.88 5.87 17.85
C ASN A 359 23.54 4.78 18.70
N GLY A 360 24.79 4.45 18.38
CA GLY A 360 25.64 3.60 19.24
C GLY A 360 25.15 2.16 19.38
N GLY A 361 24.47 1.62 18.37
CA GLY A 361 23.94 0.25 18.40
C GLY A 361 22.68 0.06 19.26
N ALA A 362 22.09 1.13 19.79
CA ALA A 362 20.91 1.04 20.64
C ALA A 362 19.68 0.53 19.88
N LEU A 363 18.79 -0.17 20.61
CA LEU A 363 17.51 -0.67 20.09
C LEU A 363 16.36 0.17 20.65
N VAL A 364 15.51 0.69 19.77
CA VAL A 364 14.20 1.21 20.15
C VAL A 364 13.13 0.41 19.43
N ASP A 365 12.23 -0.22 20.15
CA ASP A 365 11.10 -0.91 19.55
C ASP A 365 9.75 -0.56 20.16
N PHE A 366 8.71 -0.79 19.37
CA PHE A 366 7.33 -0.54 19.71
C PHE A 366 6.54 -1.81 19.46
N ASP A 367 5.92 -2.37 20.48
CA ASP A 367 4.94 -3.43 20.36
C ASP A 367 3.65 -2.83 19.81
N VAL A 368 3.35 -3.07 18.53
CA VAL A 368 2.24 -2.42 17.83
C VAL A 368 1.02 -3.32 17.84
N GLY A 369 -0.02 -2.89 18.58
CA GLY A 369 -1.34 -3.51 18.60
C GLY A 369 -2.24 -3.07 17.44
N VAL A 370 -3.31 -3.84 17.19
CA VAL A 370 -4.30 -3.53 16.16
C VAL A 370 -4.94 -2.18 16.43
N GLY A 371 -4.88 -1.27 15.46
CA GLY A 371 -5.53 0.04 15.56
C GLY A 371 -4.72 1.10 16.33
N ASN A 372 -3.53 0.78 16.84
CA ASN A 372 -2.68 1.76 17.53
C ASN A 372 -2.31 2.92 16.59
N THR A 373 -2.26 4.12 17.16
CA THR A 373 -1.79 5.33 16.50
C THR A 373 -0.37 5.64 16.96
N ILE A 374 0.55 5.76 16.00
CA ILE A 374 1.96 6.04 16.23
C ILE A 374 2.31 7.35 15.54
N THR A 375 2.67 8.36 16.31
CA THR A 375 2.94 9.71 15.80
C THR A 375 4.29 10.23 16.25
N PHE A 376 5.06 10.77 15.32
CA PHE A 376 6.32 11.48 15.58
C PHE A 376 6.23 12.91 15.05
N GLY A 377 6.94 13.84 15.67
CA GLY A 377 7.01 15.21 15.18
C GLY A 377 8.28 15.91 15.56
N ASN A 378 8.81 16.68 14.63
CA ASN A 378 9.79 17.73 14.83
C ASN A 378 9.66 18.60 13.59
N VAL A 379 8.65 19.47 13.60
CA VAL A 379 8.19 20.17 12.39
C VAL A 379 9.35 20.95 11.79
N SER A 380 9.61 20.73 10.50
CA SER A 380 10.72 21.35 9.72
C SER A 380 12.14 20.82 10.04
N GLY A 381 12.27 19.73 10.80
CA GLY A 381 13.55 19.06 11.06
C GLY A 381 13.44 17.54 11.00
N THR A 382 14.47 16.86 11.48
CA THR A 382 14.48 15.39 11.59
C THR A 382 13.64 14.95 12.78
N SER A 383 12.59 14.16 12.52
CA SER A 383 11.76 13.53 13.56
C SER A 383 12.36 12.22 14.04
N ILE A 384 12.88 11.40 13.13
CA ILE A 384 13.51 10.11 13.44
C ILE A 384 14.90 10.10 12.82
N ASN A 385 15.92 9.97 13.66
CA ASN A 385 17.30 9.76 13.23
C ASN A 385 17.81 8.42 13.76
N VAL A 386 18.34 7.58 12.89
CA VAL A 386 18.91 6.27 13.25
C VAL A 386 20.32 6.15 12.67
N GLY A 387 21.32 6.01 13.53
CA GLY A 387 22.72 5.97 13.13
C GLY A 387 23.57 4.98 13.92
N GLY A 388 24.83 4.84 13.55
CA GLY A 388 25.83 4.08 14.31
C GLY A 388 25.42 2.65 14.70
N GLY A 389 24.80 1.89 13.79
CA GLY A 389 24.37 0.51 14.05
C GLY A 389 23.06 0.35 14.82
N ALA A 390 22.40 1.46 15.18
CA ALA A 390 21.15 1.42 15.94
C ALA A 390 19.97 0.86 15.14
N LYS A 391 18.92 0.46 15.88
CA LYS A 391 17.69 -0.10 15.31
C LYS A 391 16.46 0.63 15.86
N VAL A 392 15.55 1.03 14.99
CA VAL A 392 14.21 1.55 15.36
C VAL A 392 13.14 0.70 14.69
N CYS A 393 12.31 0.03 15.48
CA CYS A 393 11.43 -1.03 14.98
C CYS A 393 10.02 -0.91 15.51
N PHE A 394 9.04 -0.76 14.62
CA PHE A 394 7.62 -0.72 14.99
C PHE A 394 7.02 -2.13 15.05
N THR A 395 7.73 -2.98 15.77
CA THR A 395 7.44 -4.38 16.05
C THR A 395 8.47 -4.87 17.06
N VAL A 396 8.07 -5.76 17.96
CA VAL A 396 8.97 -6.35 18.94
C VAL A 396 10.16 -7.03 18.27
N ASN A 397 11.36 -6.85 18.81
CA ASN A 397 12.60 -7.50 18.35
C ASN A 397 12.98 -7.27 16.87
N CYS A 398 12.44 -6.25 16.20
CA CYS A 398 12.78 -5.92 14.81
C CYS A 398 12.53 -7.04 13.78
N VAL A 399 11.57 -7.93 14.04
CA VAL A 399 11.11 -8.91 13.05
C VAL A 399 10.16 -8.26 12.03
N ALA A 400 9.75 -8.97 10.96
CA ALA A 400 8.74 -8.43 10.05
C ALA A 400 7.40 -8.19 10.79
N PRO A 401 6.72 -7.04 10.58
CA PRO A 401 5.50 -6.71 11.31
C PRO A 401 4.35 -7.65 10.95
N THR A 402 3.73 -8.27 11.95
CA THR A 402 2.59 -9.19 11.78
C THR A 402 1.24 -8.55 12.04
N VAL A 403 1.22 -7.42 12.75
CA VAL A 403 0.00 -6.73 13.21
C VAL A 403 -0.13 -5.36 12.53
N ALA A 404 -1.35 -4.98 12.16
CA ALA A 404 -1.64 -3.69 11.51
C ALA A 404 -1.93 -2.59 12.55
N ALA A 405 -1.05 -1.59 12.60
CA ALA A 405 -1.33 -0.29 13.23
C ALA A 405 -2.55 0.37 12.58
N GLY A 406 -3.23 1.22 13.34
CA GLY A 406 -4.29 2.09 12.81
C GLY A 406 -3.70 3.22 11.96
N THR A 407 -2.70 3.94 12.47
CA THR A 407 -2.07 5.05 11.76
C THR A 407 -0.60 5.20 12.14
N PHE A 408 0.26 5.40 11.14
CA PHE A 408 1.64 5.82 11.33
C PHE A 408 1.84 7.20 10.71
N SER A 409 2.22 8.19 11.51
CA SER A 409 2.31 9.59 11.07
C SER A 409 3.59 10.23 11.59
N VAL A 410 4.35 10.88 10.72
CA VAL A 410 5.61 11.55 11.06
C VAL A 410 5.58 12.97 10.51
N SER A 411 5.76 13.95 11.40
CA SER A 411 5.83 15.37 11.06
C SER A 411 7.28 15.87 11.06
N GLY A 412 8.04 15.43 10.05
CA GLY A 412 9.43 15.81 9.79
C GLY A 412 10.15 14.71 9.01
N ASP A 413 11.47 14.83 8.89
CA ASP A 413 12.28 13.87 8.13
C ASP A 413 12.52 12.57 8.92
N ILE A 414 12.62 11.47 8.18
CA ILE A 414 13.14 10.19 8.67
C ILE A 414 14.48 9.95 8.01
N ILE A 415 15.53 9.87 8.81
CA ILE A 415 16.90 9.70 8.35
C ILE A 415 17.49 8.45 9.01
N THR A 416 18.04 7.57 8.18
CA THR A 416 18.90 6.47 8.65
C THR A 416 20.27 6.59 8.02
N SER A 417 21.29 6.12 8.73
CA SER A 417 22.70 6.09 8.28
C SER A 417 23.20 4.66 8.05
N GLY A 418 24.35 4.51 7.41
CA GLY A 418 24.96 3.19 7.14
C GLY A 418 25.03 2.31 8.40
N GLY A 419 24.70 1.03 8.26
CA GLY A 419 24.68 0.05 9.35
C GLY A 419 23.49 0.11 10.31
N SER A 420 22.65 1.15 10.24
CA SER A 420 21.41 1.20 11.03
C SER A 420 20.27 0.39 10.42
N THR A 421 19.21 0.12 11.19
CA THR A 421 17.99 -0.55 10.71
C THR A 421 16.74 0.21 11.13
N ILE A 422 15.78 0.35 10.21
CA ILE A 422 14.41 0.78 10.54
C ILE A 422 13.39 -0.24 10.05
N VAL A 423 12.39 -0.56 10.88
CA VAL A 423 11.27 -1.45 10.51
C VAL A 423 9.97 -0.70 10.70
N PHE A 424 9.29 -0.36 9.61
CA PHE A 424 7.99 0.31 9.62
C PHE A 424 6.88 -0.68 10.00
N PRO A 425 5.82 -0.23 10.71
CA PRO A 425 4.70 -1.11 11.04
C PRO A 425 3.90 -1.42 9.78
N LYS A 426 3.04 -2.43 9.84
CA LYS A 426 1.93 -2.55 8.88
C LYS A 426 0.88 -1.50 9.22
N ALA A 427 0.38 -0.74 8.25
CA ALA A 427 -0.66 0.26 8.46
C ALA A 427 -1.41 0.53 7.16
N ALA A 428 -2.68 0.93 7.23
CA ALA A 428 -3.40 1.34 6.02
C ALA A 428 -2.71 2.52 5.32
N THR A 429 -2.25 3.48 6.11
CA THR A 429 -1.53 4.66 5.64
C THR A 429 -0.36 5.00 6.55
N HIS A 430 0.79 5.26 5.94
CA HIS A 430 1.97 5.85 6.55
C HIS A 430 2.12 7.27 6.00
N VAL A 431 2.00 8.28 6.85
CA VAL A 431 2.09 9.69 6.44
C VAL A 431 3.42 10.25 6.92
N ILE A 432 4.23 10.75 6.00
CA ILE A 432 5.54 11.34 6.30
C ILE A 432 5.55 12.76 5.72
N ASN A 433 5.33 13.75 6.58
CA ASN A 433 5.38 15.18 6.25
C ASN A 433 6.83 15.70 6.28
N GLY A 434 7.69 15.05 5.51
CA GLY A 434 9.11 15.33 5.36
C GLY A 434 9.75 14.45 4.28
N ASN A 435 11.06 14.38 4.28
CA ASN A 435 11.86 13.50 3.43
C ASN A 435 12.10 12.14 4.09
N LEU A 436 12.22 11.11 3.26
CA LEU A 436 12.57 9.76 3.68
C LEU A 436 13.96 9.40 3.14
N SER A 437 14.99 9.56 3.98
CA SER A 437 16.39 9.28 3.62
C SER A 437 16.90 8.04 4.34
N LEU A 438 16.79 6.89 3.68
CA LEU A 438 17.03 5.58 4.25
C LEU A 438 18.40 5.05 3.82
N ASN A 439 19.47 5.53 4.44
CA ASN A 439 20.83 5.04 4.18
C ASN A 439 21.19 3.82 5.06
N GLY A 440 20.20 3.11 5.57
CA GLY A 440 20.36 1.92 6.41
C GLY A 440 19.50 0.79 5.89
N SER A 441 19.47 -0.35 6.58
CA SER A 441 18.53 -1.42 6.22
C SER A 441 17.10 -0.99 6.58
N SER A 442 16.15 -1.21 5.68
CA SER A 442 14.74 -0.82 5.86
C SER A 442 13.79 -1.98 5.56
N ILE A 443 12.82 -2.19 6.44
CA ILE A 443 11.72 -3.14 6.21
C ILE A 443 10.41 -2.36 6.25
N PHE A 444 9.62 -2.45 5.19
CA PHE A 444 8.33 -1.78 5.03
C PHE A 444 7.20 -2.78 5.31
N GLY A 445 6.36 -2.46 6.31
CA GLY A 445 5.08 -3.15 6.47
C GLY A 445 4.11 -2.77 5.34
N SER A 446 3.17 -3.66 5.01
CA SER A 446 2.19 -3.39 3.95
C SER A 446 1.40 -2.10 4.23
N GLY A 447 1.13 -1.31 3.19
CA GLY A 447 0.48 0.00 3.34
C GLY A 447 0.72 0.99 2.21
N SER A 448 -0.02 2.11 2.25
CA SER A 448 0.26 3.29 1.43
C SER A 448 1.19 4.25 2.16
N TYR A 449 2.39 4.48 1.63
CA TYR A 449 3.36 5.44 2.10
C TYR A 449 3.18 6.77 1.37
N ILE A 450 2.69 7.79 2.08
CA ILE A 450 2.44 9.14 1.59
C ILE A 450 3.57 10.03 2.11
N ILE A 451 4.49 10.38 1.23
CA ILE A 451 5.71 11.13 1.58
C ILE A 451 5.66 12.49 0.89
N LYS A 452 5.72 13.56 1.69
CA LYS A 452 5.75 14.94 1.17
C LYS A 452 6.97 15.20 0.30
N GLY A 453 8.13 14.74 0.74
CA GLY A 453 9.42 15.01 0.13
C GLY A 453 9.90 13.90 -0.81
N TYR A 454 11.23 13.77 -0.90
CA TYR A 454 11.87 12.71 -1.66
C TYR A 454 12.01 11.42 -0.84
N PHE A 455 12.19 10.30 -1.54
CA PHE A 455 12.69 9.04 -1.01
C PHE A 455 14.12 8.87 -1.52
N SER A 456 15.11 8.70 -0.65
CA SER A 456 16.50 8.41 -1.04
C SER A 456 17.15 7.28 -0.26
N ASN A 457 18.04 6.51 -0.90
CA ASN A 457 19.03 5.65 -0.24
C ASN A 457 20.39 5.82 -0.92
N ASN A 458 21.39 6.32 -0.18
CA ASN A 458 22.70 6.72 -0.72
C ASN A 458 23.88 5.84 -0.30
N THR A 459 23.66 4.73 0.41
CA THR A 459 24.76 3.91 0.95
C THR A 459 24.62 2.41 0.67
N GLY A 460 23.54 2.01 0.00
CA GLY A 460 23.35 0.62 -0.40
C GLY A 460 22.69 -0.29 0.65
N GLY A 461 22.03 0.28 1.66
CA GLY A 461 21.29 -0.51 2.66
C GLY A 461 20.22 -1.40 2.02
N THR A 462 19.96 -2.57 2.60
CA THR A 462 18.92 -3.48 2.09
C THR A 462 17.53 -2.91 2.35
N MET A 463 16.62 -3.02 1.39
CA MET A 463 15.25 -2.53 1.52
C MET A 463 14.27 -3.61 1.09
N SER A 464 13.27 -3.91 1.92
CA SER A 464 12.28 -4.95 1.62
C SER A 464 10.87 -4.54 2.00
N GLY A 465 9.87 -4.98 1.22
CA GLY A 465 8.47 -4.64 1.46
C GLY A 465 7.52 -5.35 0.50
N THR A 466 6.42 -5.88 1.02
CA THR A 466 5.37 -6.52 0.22
C THR A 466 4.04 -5.81 0.47
N ASP A 467 3.22 -5.72 -0.57
CA ASP A 467 1.98 -4.95 -0.57
C ASP A 467 2.17 -3.48 -0.16
N VAL A 468 3.14 -2.82 -0.80
CA VAL A 468 3.51 -1.42 -0.52
C VAL A 468 3.29 -0.51 -1.73
N THR A 469 2.70 0.65 -1.49
CA THR A 469 2.58 1.71 -2.49
C THR A 469 3.20 2.99 -1.95
N PHE A 470 4.18 3.56 -2.66
CA PHE A 470 4.82 4.82 -2.32
C PHE A 470 4.28 5.95 -3.20
N ALA A 471 3.74 7.00 -2.58
CA ALA A 471 3.39 8.24 -3.24
C ALA A 471 4.27 9.37 -2.72
N LEU A 472 4.97 10.06 -3.61
CA LEU A 472 6.03 11.01 -3.29
C LEU A 472 5.71 12.39 -3.88
N GLY A 473 5.98 13.45 -3.13
CA GLY A 473 5.99 14.81 -3.65
C GLY A 473 7.33 15.19 -4.29
N GLY A 474 8.39 14.45 -3.97
CA GLY A 474 9.73 14.60 -4.53
C GLY A 474 10.16 13.44 -5.41
N THR A 475 11.47 13.27 -5.55
CA THR A 475 12.12 12.23 -6.36
C THR A 475 12.23 10.90 -5.60
N PHE A 476 12.47 9.83 -6.36
CA PHE A 476 12.87 8.52 -5.82
C PHE A 476 14.31 8.25 -6.25
N THR A 477 15.29 8.36 -5.35
CA THR A 477 16.71 8.24 -5.71
C THR A 477 17.40 7.10 -4.97
N LEU A 478 18.10 6.26 -5.73
CA LEU A 478 18.88 5.16 -5.18
C LEU A 478 20.32 5.27 -5.67
N SER A 479 21.29 5.14 -4.76
CA SER A 479 22.70 5.04 -5.09
C SER A 479 23.13 3.58 -5.29
N GLY A 480 24.35 3.44 -5.83
CA GLY A 480 24.96 2.14 -6.06
C GLY A 480 25.08 1.26 -4.84
N GLY A 481 24.79 -0.03 -5.02
CA GLY A 481 24.94 -1.07 -3.99
C GLY A 481 23.69 -1.37 -3.16
N THR A 482 22.58 -0.69 -3.42
CA THR A 482 21.30 -0.93 -2.73
C THR A 482 20.70 -2.25 -3.19
N SER A 483 20.40 -3.17 -2.27
CA SER A 483 19.57 -4.35 -2.59
C SER A 483 18.12 -4.09 -2.19
N LEU A 484 17.25 -3.95 -3.19
CA LEU A 484 15.83 -3.66 -3.04
C LEU A 484 14.99 -4.87 -3.41
N ASP A 485 14.01 -5.20 -2.58
CA ASP A 485 12.98 -6.19 -2.84
C ASP A 485 11.61 -5.61 -2.47
N LEU A 486 10.99 -4.89 -3.42
CA LEU A 486 9.69 -4.26 -3.22
C LEU A 486 8.63 -4.84 -4.16
N ALA A 487 7.45 -5.08 -3.62
CA ALA A 487 6.29 -5.51 -4.38
C ALA A 487 5.06 -4.65 -4.07
N ALA A 488 4.45 -4.13 -5.14
CA ALA A 488 3.17 -3.47 -5.09
C ALA A 488 2.08 -4.43 -4.59
N PRO A 489 0.98 -3.90 -4.05
CA PRO A 489 -0.16 -4.70 -3.63
C PRO A 489 -0.73 -5.55 -4.76
N SER A 490 -1.06 -6.79 -4.44
CA SER A 490 -1.90 -7.62 -5.31
C SER A 490 -3.37 -7.14 -5.30
N ALA A 491 -4.18 -7.61 -6.25
CA ALA A 491 -5.61 -7.26 -6.30
C ALA A 491 -6.41 -7.70 -5.05
N SER A 492 -5.94 -8.75 -4.38
CA SER A 492 -6.51 -9.25 -3.12
C SER A 492 -5.93 -8.59 -1.87
N SER A 493 -4.94 -7.69 -2.02
CA SER A 493 -4.37 -6.99 -0.87
C SER A 493 -5.41 -6.10 -0.19
N SER A 494 -5.32 -6.05 1.14
CA SER A 494 -6.16 -5.20 1.98
C SER A 494 -5.67 -3.76 2.04
N TYR A 495 -4.41 -3.50 1.65
CA TYR A 495 -3.75 -2.20 1.80
C TYR A 495 -2.98 -1.80 0.54
N GLY A 496 -2.81 -0.48 0.34
CA GLY A 496 -2.14 0.07 -0.84
C GLY A 496 -3.02 0.13 -2.09
N ILE A 497 -2.46 0.60 -3.21
CA ILE A 497 -3.13 0.59 -4.50
C ILE A 497 -2.64 -0.63 -5.30
N PRO A 498 -3.52 -1.56 -5.70
CA PRO A 498 -3.15 -2.72 -6.48
C PRO A 498 -2.31 -2.36 -7.70
N GLY A 499 -1.16 -3.03 -7.86
CA GLY A 499 -0.28 -2.87 -9.01
C GLY A 499 0.53 -1.56 -9.06
N VAL A 500 0.34 -0.60 -8.14
CA VAL A 500 1.15 0.63 -8.09
C VAL A 500 2.21 0.53 -7.02
N LEU A 501 3.48 0.58 -7.42
CA LEU A 501 4.61 0.53 -6.50
C LEU A 501 5.08 1.93 -6.11
N VAL A 502 5.38 2.78 -7.09
CA VAL A 502 5.84 4.16 -6.87
C VAL A 502 4.99 5.10 -7.71
N ALA A 503 4.57 6.21 -7.12
CA ALA A 503 3.85 7.29 -7.78
C ALA A 503 4.47 8.63 -7.40
N THR A 504 4.90 9.42 -8.38
CA THR A 504 5.37 10.79 -8.19
C THR A 504 4.98 11.64 -9.39
N LYS A 505 4.73 12.93 -9.16
CA LYS A 505 4.49 13.91 -10.23
C LYS A 505 5.51 15.05 -10.20
N THR A 506 6.64 14.84 -9.52
CA THR A 506 7.78 15.75 -9.58
C THR A 506 8.28 15.87 -11.03
N SER A 507 8.72 17.07 -11.41
CA SER A 507 9.44 17.29 -12.67
C SER A 507 10.95 17.12 -12.52
N SER A 508 11.43 16.96 -11.28
CA SER A 508 12.84 16.72 -11.00
C SER A 508 13.23 15.31 -11.40
N ALA A 509 14.39 15.14 -12.01
CA ALA A 509 14.85 13.83 -12.45
C ALA A 509 15.05 12.86 -11.27
N THR A 510 14.59 11.64 -11.47
CA THR A 510 14.71 10.49 -10.58
C THR A 510 15.87 9.63 -11.08
N ALA A 511 16.70 9.13 -10.17
CA ALA A 511 17.95 8.45 -10.51
C ALA A 511 18.13 7.16 -9.73
N ILE A 512 18.52 6.10 -10.44
CA ILE A 512 18.84 4.79 -9.89
C ILE A 512 20.27 4.44 -10.35
N GLY A 513 21.23 4.47 -9.43
CA GLY A 513 22.63 4.15 -9.70
C GLY A 513 23.06 2.80 -9.14
N GLY A 514 24.06 2.17 -9.79
CA GLY A 514 25.00 1.17 -9.26
C GLY A 514 24.51 -0.23 -8.81
N GLY A 515 25.13 -1.28 -9.35
CA GLY A 515 25.65 -2.45 -8.62
C GLY A 515 24.73 -3.42 -7.87
N SER A 516 23.43 -3.53 -8.17
CA SER A 516 22.56 -4.50 -7.48
C SER A 516 21.38 -4.99 -8.32
N ALA A 517 21.00 -6.25 -8.10
CA ALA A 517 19.83 -6.90 -8.68
C ALA A 517 18.54 -6.45 -7.97
N ASN A 518 18.19 -5.17 -8.07
CA ASN A 518 16.98 -4.66 -7.46
C ASN A 518 15.75 -5.30 -8.08
N LYS A 519 14.83 -5.75 -7.22
CA LYS A 519 13.57 -6.37 -7.59
C LYS A 519 12.43 -5.41 -7.34
N TYR A 520 11.69 -5.14 -8.39
CA TYR A 520 10.49 -4.30 -8.37
C TYR A 520 9.34 -5.13 -8.93
N ALA A 521 8.19 -5.07 -8.25
CA ALA A 521 6.94 -5.56 -8.80
C ALA A 521 5.89 -4.46 -8.73
N GLY A 522 5.26 -4.17 -9.87
CA GLY A 522 4.26 -3.12 -10.01
C GLY A 522 4.69 -1.98 -10.93
N LEU A 523 3.87 -0.95 -10.93
CA LEU A 523 4.01 0.26 -11.74
C LEU A 523 4.90 1.29 -11.03
N PHE A 524 5.87 1.81 -11.79
CA PHE A 524 6.56 3.05 -11.50
C PHE A 524 5.92 4.19 -12.29
N TYR A 525 5.08 4.98 -11.62
CA TYR A 525 4.32 6.09 -12.19
C TYR A 525 5.03 7.41 -11.91
N ALA A 526 5.72 7.95 -12.90
CA ALA A 526 6.44 9.22 -12.82
C ALA A 526 6.30 10.03 -14.13
N PRO A 527 5.08 10.37 -14.57
CA PRO A 527 4.80 10.91 -15.90
C PRO A 527 5.53 12.23 -16.23
N LYS A 528 5.94 12.99 -15.20
CA LYS A 528 6.66 14.27 -15.32
C LYS A 528 8.15 14.18 -14.98
N SER A 529 8.61 13.05 -14.44
CA SER A 529 10.02 12.87 -14.04
C SER A 529 10.77 12.11 -15.11
N ASP A 530 11.96 12.59 -15.44
CA ASP A 530 12.94 11.78 -16.15
C ASP A 530 13.45 10.67 -15.22
N LEU A 531 13.61 9.45 -15.74
CA LEU A 531 14.22 8.34 -15.03
C LEU A 531 15.59 8.03 -15.64
N THR A 532 16.62 8.08 -14.81
CA THR A 532 18.00 7.79 -15.19
C THR A 532 18.51 6.55 -14.46
N LEU A 533 18.96 5.55 -15.20
CA LEU A 533 19.65 4.37 -14.69
C LEU A 533 21.12 4.45 -15.10
N SER A 534 22.03 4.28 -14.15
CA SER A 534 23.48 4.35 -14.41
C SER A 534 24.32 3.35 -13.59
N GLY A 535 25.59 3.17 -13.96
CA GLY A 535 26.59 2.46 -13.15
C GLY A 535 26.34 0.97 -12.92
N GLY A 536 25.61 0.30 -13.80
CA GLY A 536 25.27 -1.12 -13.67
C GLY A 536 24.04 -1.37 -12.80
N ALA A 537 23.23 -0.33 -12.52
CA ALA A 537 21.94 -0.53 -11.88
C ALA A 537 21.07 -1.51 -12.67
N SER A 538 20.35 -2.38 -11.97
CA SER A 538 19.36 -3.22 -12.63
C SER A 538 18.01 -3.12 -11.95
N MET A 539 16.95 -3.15 -12.74
CA MET A 539 15.56 -3.25 -12.28
C MET A 539 14.99 -4.53 -12.85
N SER A 540 14.86 -5.55 -12.02
CA SER A 540 14.29 -6.85 -12.39
C SER A 540 12.91 -7.01 -11.80
N SER A 541 12.05 -7.76 -12.48
CA SER A 541 10.77 -8.20 -11.92
C SER A 541 10.97 -9.03 -10.65
N ASN A 542 10.17 -8.77 -9.62
CA ASN A 542 10.11 -9.61 -8.44
C ASN A 542 9.28 -10.88 -8.71
N GLY A 543 9.96 -12.00 -8.98
CA GLY A 543 9.28 -13.27 -9.29
C GLY A 543 8.52 -13.20 -10.62
N THR A 544 7.25 -13.62 -10.62
CA THR A 544 6.35 -13.58 -11.79
C THR A 544 5.61 -12.25 -11.96
N ASN A 545 5.90 -11.26 -11.11
CA ASN A 545 5.16 -10.00 -11.08
C ASN A 545 5.77 -8.97 -12.04
N CYS A 546 4.89 -8.27 -12.78
CA CYS A 546 5.27 -7.36 -13.86
C CYS A 546 5.85 -6.03 -13.33
N LEU A 547 6.95 -5.57 -13.92
CA LEU A 547 7.45 -4.19 -13.76
C LEU A 547 6.96 -3.35 -14.93
N MET A 548 6.16 -2.32 -14.63
CA MET A 548 5.66 -1.34 -15.62
C MET A 548 6.15 0.05 -15.28
N MET A 549 6.27 0.92 -16.27
CA MET A 549 6.78 2.29 -16.10
C MET A 549 6.01 3.27 -16.98
N ILE A 550 5.55 4.38 -16.38
CA ILE A 550 5.05 5.57 -17.07
C ILE A 550 5.95 6.72 -16.65
N LEU A 551 6.70 7.30 -17.59
CA LEU A 551 7.81 8.21 -17.31
C LEU A 551 7.75 9.43 -18.23
N ASN A 552 8.46 10.52 -17.89
CA ASN A 552 8.68 11.61 -18.86
C ASN A 552 9.65 11.14 -19.96
N THR A 553 10.86 10.75 -19.55
CA THR A 553 11.87 10.10 -20.41
C THR A 553 12.59 8.99 -19.65
N LEU A 554 13.27 8.09 -20.38
CA LEU A 554 14.05 6.99 -19.83
C LEU A 554 15.48 7.02 -20.41
N THR A 555 16.47 7.06 -19.53
CA THR A 555 17.89 6.99 -19.90
C THR A 555 18.58 5.86 -19.18
N LEU A 556 19.18 4.93 -19.93
CA LEU A 556 19.98 3.81 -19.42
C LEU A 556 21.45 4.00 -19.84
N SER A 557 22.36 3.90 -18.87
CA SER A 557 23.80 4.04 -19.10
C SER A 557 24.63 3.03 -18.31
N GLY A 558 25.85 2.73 -18.77
CA GLY A 558 26.89 2.07 -17.97
C GLY A 558 26.56 0.66 -17.48
N GLY A 559 26.10 -0.24 -18.36
CA GLY A 559 25.87 -1.67 -18.06
C GLY A 559 24.56 -1.96 -17.31
N THR A 560 23.63 -1.01 -17.29
CA THR A 560 22.30 -1.16 -16.68
C THR A 560 21.40 -2.15 -17.41
N ASN A 561 20.52 -2.81 -16.65
CA ASN A 561 19.58 -3.79 -17.17
C ASN A 561 18.17 -3.57 -16.61
N VAL A 562 17.17 -3.43 -17.49
CA VAL A 562 15.76 -3.38 -17.10
C VAL A 562 15.09 -4.65 -17.59
N ALA A 563 14.51 -5.43 -16.70
CA ALA A 563 13.80 -6.66 -17.02
C ALA A 563 12.36 -6.61 -16.48
N SER A 564 11.39 -6.71 -17.40
CA SER A 564 9.97 -6.77 -17.09
C SER A 564 9.43 -8.14 -17.50
N ALA A 565 9.33 -9.08 -16.54
CA ALA A 565 8.73 -10.39 -16.76
C ALA A 565 7.22 -10.34 -16.54
N CYS A 566 6.48 -9.81 -17.51
CA CYS A 566 5.02 -9.80 -17.46
C CYS A 566 4.48 -11.08 -18.09
N SER A 567 4.71 -12.22 -17.44
CA SER A 567 4.33 -13.54 -17.95
C SER A 567 2.82 -13.71 -18.08
N SER A 568 2.01 -13.01 -17.27
CA SER A 568 0.55 -12.93 -17.46
C SER A 568 0.13 -12.21 -18.75
N LEU A 569 0.99 -11.33 -19.29
CA LEU A 569 0.80 -10.68 -20.59
C LEU A 569 1.39 -11.51 -21.75
N SER A 570 2.10 -12.60 -21.47
CA SER A 570 2.80 -13.42 -22.47
C SER A 570 1.90 -14.43 -23.20
N GLY A 571 0.61 -14.48 -22.88
CA GLY A 571 -0.40 -15.06 -23.77
C GLY A 571 -0.38 -14.39 -25.15
N SER A 572 -0.52 -15.19 -26.20
CA SER A 572 -0.53 -14.78 -27.60
C SER A 572 -1.39 -13.52 -27.81
N SER A 573 -0.81 -12.50 -28.45
CA SER A 573 -1.51 -11.28 -28.88
C SER A 573 -2.33 -10.55 -27.81
N SER A 574 -1.72 -10.19 -26.68
CA SER A 574 -2.28 -9.16 -25.80
C SER A 574 -2.24 -7.82 -26.52
N THR A 575 -3.40 -7.22 -26.79
CA THR A 575 -3.59 -5.82 -27.24
C THR A 575 -4.55 -5.13 -26.28
N THR A 576 -4.11 -4.15 -25.49
CA THR A 576 -5.04 -3.42 -24.61
C THR A 576 -5.51 -2.12 -25.25
N ALA A 577 -6.82 -2.07 -25.41
CA ALA A 577 -7.67 -0.91 -25.46
C ALA A 577 -7.50 -0.01 -24.22
N ASN A 578 -7.73 1.30 -24.37
CA ASN A 578 -8.08 2.17 -23.26
C ASN A 578 -9.42 1.70 -22.69
N VAL A 579 -9.40 0.89 -21.62
CA VAL A 579 -10.62 0.46 -20.92
C VAL A 579 -10.79 1.37 -19.71
N ALA A 580 -11.74 2.29 -19.79
CA ALA A 580 -12.28 2.95 -18.61
C ALA A 580 -13.16 1.94 -17.87
N LEU A 581 -12.85 1.68 -16.60
CA LEU A 581 -13.78 1.07 -15.66
C LEU A 581 -14.85 2.12 -15.37
N PHE A 582 -16.05 1.92 -15.90
CA PHE A 582 -17.22 2.68 -15.48
C PHE A 582 -17.79 2.00 -14.24
N LYS A 583 -17.87 2.76 -13.14
CA LYS A 583 -18.75 2.45 -12.01
C LYS A 583 -20.16 2.88 -12.33
#